data_AF-A0A961TH40-F1
#
_entry.id   AF-A0A961TH40-F1
#
_cell.length_a   1.000
_cell.length_b   1.000
_cell.length_c   1.000
_cell.angle_alpha   90.00
_cell.angle_beta   90.00
_cell.angle_gamma   90.00
#
_symmetry.space_group_name_H-M   'P 1'
#
loop_
_entity.id
_entity.type
_entity.pdbx_description
1 polymer ?
#
loop_
_entity_poly.entity_id
_entity_poly.type
_entity_poly.pdbx_seq_one_letter_code
_entity_poly.pdbx_strand_id
1 'polypeptide(L)' 'KNEERGGYDFGEPDWNEFFTVLAGNGPCNRERLNARQKAWDDGEWFRTGLMAHAEKARQQSKPQAAE' A
#
# COMPACT_ATOMS: atom_id res chain seq x y z
N LYS A 1 -5.04 27.12 -26.03
CA LYS A 1 -4.61 26.28 -27.17
C LYS A 1 -3.62 27.12 -27.96
N ASN A 2 -2.36 26.72 -27.99
CA ASN A 2 -1.32 27.32 -28.81
C ASN A 2 -1.35 26.65 -30.19
N GLU A 3 -1.79 27.41 -31.20
CA GLU A 3 -2.03 26.88 -32.54
C GLU A 3 -0.73 26.64 -33.33
N GLU A 4 0.35 27.38 -33.03
CA GLU A 4 1.66 27.21 -33.66
C GLU A 4 2.38 25.93 -33.18
N ARG A 5 2.24 25.59 -31.89
CA ARG A 5 2.84 24.39 -31.29
C ARG A 5 1.90 23.18 -31.27
N GLY A 6 0.66 23.36 -31.76
CA GLY A 6 -0.37 22.31 -31.79
C GLY A 6 -0.80 21.81 -30.41
N GLY A 7 -0.69 22.63 -29.35
CA GLY A 7 -0.82 22.19 -27.96
C GLY A 7 -1.53 23.19 -27.03
N TYR A 8 -1.35 23.05 -25.72
CA TYR A 8 -1.74 24.05 -24.72
C TYR A 8 -0.49 24.54 -24.01
N ASP A 9 -0.38 25.84 -23.78
CA ASP A 9 0.65 26.38 -22.91
C ASP A 9 0.21 26.20 -21.45
N PHE A 10 1.15 25.78 -20.61
CA PHE A 10 0.97 25.59 -19.18
C PHE A 10 2.04 26.36 -18.43
N GLY A 11 1.70 26.83 -17.23
CA GLY A 11 2.67 27.42 -16.31
C GLY A 11 3.59 26.36 -15.72
N GLU A 12 4.73 26.80 -15.20
CA GLU A 12 5.62 25.92 -14.45
C GLU A 12 4.96 25.49 -13.13
N PRO A 13 4.97 24.19 -12.79
CA PRO A 13 4.48 23.73 -11.49
C PRO A 13 5.30 24.30 -10.33
N ASP A 14 4.70 24.37 -9.14
CA ASP A 14 5.48 24.57 -7.92
C ASP A 14 6.26 23.29 -7.59
N TRP A 15 7.52 23.24 -8.02
CA TRP A 15 8.39 22.12 -7.77
C TRP A 15 8.75 21.96 -6.28
N ASN A 16 8.75 23.03 -5.49
CA ASN A 16 9.03 22.94 -4.06
C ASN A 16 7.88 22.23 -3.32
N GLU A 17 6.64 22.57 -3.66
CA GLU A 17 5.46 21.86 -3.15
C GLU A 17 5.52 20.38 -3.54
N PHE A 18 5.81 20.09 -4.81
CA PHE A 18 5.93 18.72 -5.31
C PHE A 18 6.90 17.87 -4.48
N PHE A 19 8.12 18.37 -4.23
CA PHE A 19 9.10 17.65 -3.43
C PHE A 19 8.71 17.57 -1.94
N THR A 20 8.02 18.57 -1.41
CA THR A 20 7.50 18.55 -0.02
C THR A 20 6.46 17.45 0.17
N VAL A 21 5.53 17.31 -0.78
CA VAL A 21 4.51 16.25 -0.77
C VAL A 21 5.16 14.87 -0.91
N LEU A 22 6.12 14.74 -1.83
CA LEU A 22 6.87 13.50 -2.06
C LEU A 22 7.68 13.08 -0.82
N ALA A 23 8.23 14.04 -0.07
CA ALA A 23 8.95 13.81 1.18
C ALA A 23 8.05 13.44 2.37
N GLY A 24 6.73 13.33 2.18
CA GLY A 24 5.82 12.94 3.26
C GLY A 24 5.11 14.09 3.96
N ASN A 25 5.34 15.33 3.55
CA ASN A 25 4.78 16.52 4.21
C ASN A 25 3.59 17.13 3.43
N GLY A 26 2.94 16.32 2.60
CA GLY A 26 1.73 16.71 1.89
C GLY A 26 0.48 16.60 2.76
N PRO A 27 -0.65 17.16 2.27
CA PRO A 27 -1.87 17.34 3.07
C PRO A 27 -2.45 16.05 3.65
N CYS A 28 -2.27 14.92 2.96
CA CYS A 28 -2.86 13.65 3.39
C CYS A 28 -1.83 12.55 3.71
N ASN A 29 -0.52 12.81 3.68
CA ASN A 29 0.49 11.76 3.84
C ASN A 29 0.34 11.01 5.17
N ARG A 30 0.22 11.75 6.28
CA ARG A 30 0.03 11.18 7.61
C ARG A 30 -1.26 10.37 7.72
N GLU A 31 -2.36 10.90 7.21
CA GLU A 31 -3.67 10.23 7.25
C GLU A 31 -3.67 8.93 6.44
N ARG A 32 -3.06 8.93 5.24
CA ARG A 32 -2.93 7.75 4.38
C ARG A 32 -2.09 6.67 5.04
N LEU A 33 -0.95 7.04 5.62
CA LEU A 33 -0.08 6.11 6.33
C LEU A 33 -0.77 5.55 7.57
N ASN A 34 -1.47 6.38 8.34
CA ASN A 34 -2.19 5.93 9.54
C ASN A 34 -3.35 5.00 9.17
N ALA A 35 -4.11 5.30 8.12
CA ALA A 35 -5.19 4.43 7.65
C ALA A 35 -4.67 3.05 7.24
N ARG A 36 -3.51 3.00 6.55
CA ARG A 36 -2.90 1.73 6.16
C ARG A 36 -2.34 0.95 7.35
N GLN A 37 -1.66 1.63 8.28
CA GLN A 37 -1.17 1.01 9.52
C GLN A 37 -2.34 0.44 10.33
N LYS A 38 -3.38 1.25 10.56
CA LYS A 38 -4.58 0.80 11.27
C LYS A 38 -5.23 -0.42 10.62
N ALA A 39 -5.44 -0.40 9.30
CA ALA A 39 -6.00 -1.55 8.59
C ALA A 39 -5.11 -2.80 8.67
N TRP A 40 -3.77 -2.61 8.72
CA TRP A 40 -2.85 -3.71 8.94
C TRP A 40 -3.00 -4.26 10.36
N ASP A 41 -2.92 -3.41 11.37
CA ASP A 41 -2.95 -3.80 12.78
C ASP A 41 -4.29 -4.44 13.16
N ASP A 42 -5.41 -3.80 12.81
CA ASP A 42 -6.77 -4.34 13.03
C ASP A 42 -6.97 -5.70 12.33
N GLY A 43 -6.27 -5.92 11.21
CA GLY A 43 -6.33 -7.15 10.42
C GLY A 43 -5.41 -8.27 10.90
N GLU A 44 -4.63 -8.06 11.96
CA GLU A 44 -3.64 -9.03 12.44
C GLU A 44 -4.27 -10.38 12.78
N TRP A 45 -5.33 -10.38 13.59
CA TRP A 45 -6.00 -11.61 14.04
C TRP A 45 -6.48 -12.46 12.86
N PHE A 46 -6.97 -11.82 11.79
CA PHE A 46 -7.48 -12.50 10.62
C PHE A 46 -6.33 -13.15 9.84
N ARG A 47 -5.24 -12.41 9.61
CA ARG A 47 -4.04 -12.97 8.96
C ARG A 47 -3.46 -14.13 9.76
N THR A 48 -3.36 -13.99 11.07
CA THR A 48 -2.90 -15.06 11.98
C THR A 48 -3.82 -16.28 11.91
N GLY A 49 -5.14 -16.08 11.91
CA GLY A 49 -6.12 -17.17 11.76
C GLY A 49 -5.99 -17.91 10.43
N LEU A 50 -5.82 -17.20 9.32
CA LEU A 50 -5.59 -17.82 8.01
C LEU A 50 -4.28 -18.61 7.97
N MET A 51 -3.21 -18.09 8.57
CA MET A 51 -1.92 -18.78 8.63
C MET A 51 -2.01 -20.07 9.47
N ALA A 52 -2.70 -20.02 10.61
CA ALA A 52 -2.94 -21.20 11.45
C ALA A 52 -3.79 -22.27 10.73
N HIS A 53 -4.83 -21.85 10.00
CA HIS A 53 -5.63 -22.77 9.18
C HIS A 53 -4.80 -23.43 8.08
N ALA A 54 -4.00 -22.65 7.35
CA ALA A 54 -3.11 -23.17 6.32
C ALA A 54 -2.08 -24.16 6.89
N GLU A 55 -1.54 -23.87 8.08
CA GLU A 55 -0.59 -24.76 8.76
C GLU A 55 -1.25 -26.08 9.16
N LYS A 56 -2.46 -26.05 9.73
CA LYS A 56 -3.23 -27.26 10.03
C LYS A 56 -3.45 -28.11 8.78
N ALA A 57 -3.84 -27.50 7.66
CA ALA A 57 -4.05 -28.21 6.40
C ALA A 57 -2.75 -28.88 5.90
N ARG A 58 -1.60 -28.19 6.01
CA ARG A 58 -0.28 -28.76 5.67
C ARG A 58 0.11 -29.94 6.55
N GLN A 59 -0.24 -29.91 7.84
CA GLN A 59 0.03 -31.02 8.75
C GLN A 59 -0.83 -32.23 8.45
N GLN A 60 -2.11 -32.02 8.07
CA GLN A 60 -3.03 -33.09 7.70
C GLN A 60 -2.67 -33.76 6.36
N SER A 61 -2.05 -33.02 5.43
CA SER A 61 -1.62 -33.57 4.15
C SER A 61 -0.24 -34.24 4.19
N LYS A 62 0.50 -34.14 5.31
CA LYS A 62 1.73 -34.93 5.49
C LYS A 62 1.33 -36.40 5.72
N PRO A 63 1.75 -37.34 4.86
CA PRO A 63 1.56 -38.74 5.16
C PRO A 63 2.31 -39.06 6.45
N GLN A 64 1.64 -39.71 7.41
CA GLN A 64 2.31 -40.32 8.55
C GLN A 64 3.33 -41.31 7.97
N ALA A 65 4.61 -41.02 8.12
CA ALA A 65 5.65 -41.99 7.83
C ALA A 65 5.36 -43.19 8.73
N ALA A 66 4.98 -44.31 8.10
CA ALA A 66 4.66 -45.55 8.76
C ALA A 66 5.85 -45.99 9.63
N GLU A 67 5.58 -46.20 10.91
CA GLU A 67 6.44 -46.91 11.85
C GLU A 67 5.99 -48.38 11.90
#